data_AF-A0A9P6DRR7-F1
#
_entry.id   AF-A0A9P6DRR7-F1
#
_cell.length_a   1.000
_cell.length_b   1.000
_cell.length_c   1.000
_cell.angle_alpha   90.00
_cell.angle_beta   90.00
_cell.angle_gamma   90.00
#
_symmetry.space_group_name_H-M   'P 1'
#
loop_
_entity.id
_entity.type
_entity.pdbx_description
1 polymer ?
#
loop_
_entity_poly.entity_id
_entity_poly.type
_entity_poly.pdbx_seq_one_letter_code
_entity_poly.pdbx_strand_id
1 'polypeptide(L)'
;MKASDSQKQAHPDANPTISSNVLPNAVLGIDGIDTALQDSISQEQLSVQYYITPLSTNTASVIDDKRSCHACRKHAQAHQWNNTVLPSLIHPYMKFWREQHHSSSLDESGQFICKCSSRHHTLEVTSIHMEWIEDVVLDVCECRSAPVQLVQCGFFPCTPVWPTLAVSLDMLEFISELFCHIAPNERGWVATLTKYLKTHGYCFAMGDSFCHCFANVLAHYQQLVELVDAEVEKLVDHS
;
A
#
# COMPACT_ATOMS: atom_id res chain seq x y z
N MET A 1 41.33 53.49 11.96
CA MET A 1 41.24 54.95 12.10
C MET A 1 39.98 55.40 11.38
N LYS A 2 38.98 55.94 12.10
CA LYS A 2 37.57 56.20 11.66
C LYS A 2 36.79 54.89 11.32
N ALA A 3 35.73 54.50 12.04
CA ALA A 3 34.43 55.15 12.32
C ALA A 3 33.51 55.16 11.09
N SER A 4 32.19 54.95 11.16
CA SER A 4 31.21 54.50 12.17
C SER A 4 29.84 54.69 11.49
N ASP A 5 28.87 53.82 11.78
CA ASP A 5 27.42 54.07 11.92
C ASP A 5 26.57 52.92 11.36
N SER A 6 25.43 52.49 11.90
CA SER A 6 24.80 52.49 13.26
C SER A 6 23.28 52.48 13.04
N GLN A 7 22.58 51.49 13.61
CA GLN A 7 21.16 51.55 14.05
C GLN A 7 20.08 51.68 12.93
N LYS A 8 18.76 51.41 13.06
CA LYS A 8 17.77 51.33 14.19
C LYS A 8 16.47 50.66 13.62
N GLN A 9 15.47 50.07 14.32
CA GLN A 9 15.31 49.46 15.66
C GLN A 9 13.86 48.86 15.83
N ALA A 10 13.75 47.57 16.23
CA ALA A 10 12.62 46.93 16.97
C ALA A 10 11.18 46.75 16.41
N HIS A 11 10.50 45.76 17.02
CA HIS A 11 9.10 45.29 16.92
C HIS A 11 8.03 46.37 17.25
N PRO A 12 6.72 46.16 16.93
CA PRO A 12 5.86 45.46 17.90
C PRO A 12 4.70 44.61 17.33
N ASP A 13 4.02 43.96 18.29
CA ASP A 13 3.04 42.89 18.24
C ASP A 13 1.67 43.19 17.59
N ALA A 14 0.98 42.14 17.12
CA ALA A 14 -0.48 42.08 17.07
C ALA A 14 -0.99 40.63 17.14
N ASN A 15 -1.73 40.30 18.21
CA ASN A 15 -2.44 39.03 18.43
C ASN A 15 -3.92 39.35 18.71
N PRO A 16 -4.90 38.67 18.08
CA PRO A 16 -6.30 38.76 18.47
C PRO A 16 -6.87 37.43 19.03
N THR A 17 -6.90 37.37 20.36
CA THR A 17 -7.99 36.92 21.24
C THR A 17 -9.11 36.01 20.69
N ILE A 18 -9.32 34.91 21.40
CA ILE A 18 -10.47 33.98 21.37
C ILE A 18 -11.82 34.71 21.46
N SER A 19 -12.82 34.26 20.69
CA SER A 19 -14.24 34.51 21.00
C SER A 19 -15.09 33.27 20.79
N SER A 20 -15.61 32.73 21.89
CA SER A 20 -16.67 31.73 21.89
C SER A 20 -18.01 32.38 21.52
N ASN A 21 -18.81 31.77 20.66
CA ASN A 21 -20.25 32.03 20.64
C ASN A 21 -21.05 30.75 20.35
N VAL A 22 -22.13 30.60 21.10
CA VAL A 22 -23.06 29.45 21.10
C VAL A 22 -24.16 29.67 20.05
N LEU A 23 -24.81 28.57 19.62
CA LEU A 23 -25.93 28.51 18.67
C LEU A 23 -27.03 29.58 18.86
N PRO A 24 -27.84 29.76 17.80
CA PRO A 24 -29.25 29.41 17.95
C PRO A 24 -29.73 28.34 16.95
N ASN A 25 -30.67 27.53 17.43
CA ASN A 25 -31.36 26.50 16.65
C ASN A 25 -32.16 27.08 15.47
N ALA A 26 -32.22 26.34 14.37
CA ALA A 26 -33.28 26.44 13.38
C ALA A 26 -33.79 25.03 13.05
N VAL A 27 -34.93 24.67 13.64
CA VAL A 27 -35.65 23.42 13.35
C VAL A 27 -36.46 23.59 12.08
N LEU A 28 -36.32 22.66 11.13
CA LEU A 28 -37.36 22.36 10.16
C LEU A 28 -37.63 20.85 10.23
N GLY A 29 -38.83 20.51 10.70
CA GLY A 29 -39.23 19.12 10.93
C GLY A 29 -39.71 18.43 9.67
N ILE A 30 -39.64 17.11 9.71
CA ILE A 30 -40.48 16.20 8.93
C ILE A 30 -41.00 15.14 9.90
N ASP A 31 -42.24 15.34 10.35
CA ASP A 31 -43.00 14.34 11.09
C ASP A 31 -43.31 13.15 10.17
N GLY A 32 -43.34 11.93 10.71
CA GLY A 32 -43.73 10.74 9.94
C GLY A 32 -43.06 9.45 10.39
N ILE A 33 -43.32 9.02 11.62
CA ILE A 33 -43.12 7.62 12.00
C ILE A 33 -44.33 6.85 11.50
N ASP A 34 -44.14 5.81 10.69
CA ASP A 34 -45.10 4.70 10.67
C ASP A 34 -44.38 3.35 10.55
N THR A 35 -44.70 2.45 11.47
CA THR A 35 -43.99 1.18 11.69
C THR A 35 -44.96 0.04 11.46
N ALA A 36 -45.16 -0.38 10.20
CA ALA A 36 -45.65 -1.71 9.83
C ALA A 36 -45.72 -1.91 8.30
N LEU A 37 -44.71 -2.55 7.71
CA LEU A 37 -44.95 -3.48 6.60
C LEU A 37 -43.82 -4.51 6.45
N GLN A 38 -43.77 -5.47 7.38
CA GLN A 38 -43.23 -6.78 7.04
C GLN A 38 -44.29 -7.52 6.23
N ASP A 39 -43.96 -7.89 4.98
CA ASP A 39 -44.32 -9.21 4.48
C ASP A 39 -43.57 -9.61 3.19
N SER A 40 -43.07 -10.85 3.20
CA SER A 40 -42.97 -11.74 2.04
C SER A 40 -42.23 -11.26 0.77
N ILE A 41 -40.91 -11.54 0.69
CA ILE A 41 -40.24 -11.86 -0.58
C ILE A 41 -39.63 -13.27 -0.46
N SER A 42 -40.21 -14.21 -1.21
CA SER A 42 -39.78 -15.61 -1.25
C SER A 42 -38.40 -15.77 -1.90
N GLN A 43 -37.55 -16.62 -1.32
CA GLN A 43 -36.35 -17.12 -2.00
C GLN A 43 -36.74 -18.10 -3.11
N GLU A 44 -36.76 -17.67 -4.37
CA GLU A 44 -36.66 -18.60 -5.49
C GLU A 44 -35.21 -19.08 -5.64
N GLN A 45 -34.97 -20.36 -5.33
CA GLN A 45 -33.68 -21.01 -5.60
C GLN A 45 -33.48 -21.18 -7.11
N LEU A 46 -32.63 -20.36 -7.74
CA LEU A 46 -32.08 -20.70 -9.06
C LEU A 46 -31.06 -21.85 -8.94
N SER A 47 -31.51 -23.06 -9.21
CA SER A 47 -30.66 -24.25 -9.30
C SER A 47 -29.95 -24.34 -10.66
N VAL A 48 -28.81 -23.65 -10.80
CA VAL A 48 -27.97 -23.74 -12.00
C VAL A 48 -27.20 -25.07 -12.01
N GLN A 49 -27.76 -26.09 -12.65
CA GLN A 49 -27.02 -27.32 -12.95
C GLN A 49 -25.99 -27.08 -14.05
N TYR A 50 -24.70 -27.19 -13.70
CA TYR A 50 -23.60 -27.23 -14.65
C TYR A 50 -23.45 -28.65 -15.20
N TYR A 51 -23.73 -28.85 -16.49
CA TYR A 51 -23.40 -30.08 -17.19
C TYR A 51 -21.93 -30.05 -17.62
N ILE A 52 -21.08 -30.76 -16.88
CA ILE A 52 -19.68 -30.97 -17.29
C ILE A 52 -19.68 -31.81 -18.56
N THR A 53 -19.41 -31.16 -19.70
CA THR A 53 -19.17 -31.88 -20.96
C THR A 53 -17.79 -32.55 -20.87
N PRO A 54 -17.68 -33.88 -21.02
CA PRO A 54 -16.39 -34.56 -20.88
C PRO A 54 -15.43 -34.11 -21.98
N LEU A 55 -14.29 -33.54 -21.57
CA LEU A 55 -13.27 -33.03 -22.48
C LEU A 55 -12.61 -34.20 -23.22
N SER A 56 -12.80 -34.26 -24.54
CA SER A 56 -12.09 -35.22 -25.40
C SER A 56 -10.58 -35.00 -25.30
N THR A 57 -9.84 -36.04 -24.93
CA THR A 57 -8.42 -36.03 -24.51
C THR A 57 -7.40 -35.73 -25.61
N ASN A 58 -7.82 -35.20 -26.76
CA ASN A 58 -6.99 -34.96 -27.95
C ASN A 58 -6.77 -33.49 -28.32
N THR A 59 -7.05 -32.53 -27.41
CA THR A 59 -6.92 -31.08 -27.68
C THR A 59 -5.88 -30.36 -26.81
N ALA A 60 -5.21 -31.06 -25.88
CA ALA A 60 -4.31 -30.44 -24.90
C ALA A 60 -3.03 -29.80 -25.48
N SER A 61 -2.61 -30.18 -26.69
CA SER A 61 -1.34 -29.74 -27.31
C SER A 61 -1.46 -28.56 -28.30
N VAL A 62 -2.66 -28.03 -28.56
CA VAL A 62 -2.91 -27.06 -29.65
C VAL A 62 -3.34 -25.66 -29.13
N ILE A 63 -3.41 -25.47 -27.82
CA ILE A 63 -3.98 -24.25 -27.20
C ILE A 63 -2.91 -23.25 -26.74
N ASP A 64 -1.65 -23.67 -26.59
CA ASP A 64 -0.60 -22.83 -25.98
C ASP A 64 -0.11 -21.69 -26.91
N ASP A 65 -0.13 -21.89 -28.24
CA ASP A 65 0.31 -20.94 -29.27
C ASP A 65 -0.50 -19.62 -29.37
N LYS A 66 -1.55 -19.43 -28.55
CA LYS A 66 -2.49 -18.30 -28.68
C LYS A 66 -2.50 -17.31 -27.50
N ARG A 67 -1.60 -17.43 -26.52
CA ARG A 67 -1.47 -16.42 -25.47
C ARG A 67 -0.80 -15.15 -26.02
N SER A 68 -1.47 -14.01 -25.88
CA SER A 68 -0.87 -12.72 -26.24
C SER A 68 0.33 -12.40 -25.34
N CYS A 69 1.31 -11.64 -25.84
CA CYS A 69 2.48 -11.23 -25.05
C CYS A 69 2.07 -10.55 -23.71
N HIS A 70 0.97 -9.80 -23.71
CA HIS A 70 0.41 -9.22 -22.49
C HIS A 70 -0.07 -10.29 -21.49
N ALA A 71 -0.81 -11.31 -21.95
CA ALA A 71 -1.25 -12.41 -21.08
C ALA A 71 -0.05 -13.20 -20.51
N CYS A 72 0.98 -13.46 -21.33
CA CYS A 72 2.21 -14.11 -20.87
C CYS A 72 2.95 -13.25 -19.81
N ARG A 73 3.07 -11.94 -20.02
CA ARG A 73 3.68 -11.02 -19.04
C ARG A 73 2.89 -10.98 -17.73
N LYS A 74 1.56 -10.88 -17.78
CA LYS A 74 0.72 -10.90 -16.57
C LYS A 74 0.84 -12.22 -15.81
N HIS A 75 0.88 -13.35 -16.52
CA HIS A 75 1.09 -14.65 -15.91
C HIS A 75 2.48 -14.78 -15.26
N ALA A 76 3.55 -14.33 -15.94
CA ALA A 76 4.90 -14.33 -15.39
C ALA A 76 5.03 -13.43 -14.15
N GLN A 77 4.38 -12.26 -14.13
CA GLN A 77 4.34 -11.39 -12.95
C GLN A 77 3.61 -12.04 -11.78
N ALA A 78 2.42 -12.62 -12.01
CA ALA A 78 1.67 -13.33 -10.97
C ALA A 78 2.45 -14.53 -10.41
N HIS A 79 3.13 -15.29 -11.28
CA HIS A 79 4.03 -16.36 -10.87
C HIS A 79 5.19 -15.84 -10.00
N GLN A 80 5.84 -14.75 -10.42
CA GLN A 80 6.95 -14.16 -9.67
C GLN A 80 6.53 -13.66 -8.28
N TRP A 81 5.36 -13.02 -8.19
CA TRP A 81 4.78 -12.60 -6.91
C TRP A 81 4.55 -13.81 -6.00
N ASN A 82 3.74 -14.77 -6.45
CA ASN A 82 3.25 -15.85 -5.59
C ASN A 82 4.33 -16.88 -5.22
N ASN A 83 5.24 -17.20 -6.15
CA ASN A 83 6.20 -18.31 -5.99
C ASN A 83 7.61 -17.85 -5.59
N THR A 84 7.86 -16.55 -5.44
CA THR A 84 9.19 -16.04 -5.11
C THR A 84 9.16 -14.83 -4.20
N VAL A 85 8.41 -13.78 -4.57
CA VAL A 85 8.43 -12.52 -3.80
C VAL A 85 7.68 -12.68 -2.49
N LEU A 86 6.37 -12.92 -2.50
CA LEU A 86 5.56 -12.97 -1.28
C LEU A 86 6.11 -13.96 -0.24
N PRO A 87 6.50 -15.21 -0.59
CA PRO A 87 7.12 -16.11 0.37
C PRO A 87 8.43 -15.58 0.99
N SER A 88 9.24 -14.86 0.21
CA SER A 88 10.47 -14.22 0.71
C SER A 88 10.23 -13.03 1.63
N LEU A 89 9.03 -12.44 1.62
CA LEU A 89 8.66 -11.27 2.42
C LEU A 89 8.06 -11.62 3.79
N ILE A 90 7.59 -12.85 4.02
CA ILE A 90 6.92 -13.28 5.27
C ILE A 90 7.77 -12.94 6.51
N HIS A 91 9.00 -13.45 6.60
CA HIS A 91 9.85 -13.19 7.76
C HIS A 91 10.37 -11.75 7.85
N PRO A 92 10.80 -11.06 6.77
CA PRO A 92 11.08 -9.63 6.79
C PRO A 92 9.91 -8.79 7.33
N TYR A 93 8.68 -9.07 6.90
CA TYR A 93 7.47 -8.38 7.34
C TYR A 93 7.19 -8.61 8.83
N MET A 94 7.19 -9.87 9.28
CA MET A 94 7.07 -10.22 10.71
C MET A 94 8.14 -9.54 11.59
N LYS A 95 9.37 -9.41 11.07
CA LYS A 95 10.47 -8.73 11.76
C LYS A 95 10.22 -7.23 11.87
N PHE A 96 9.84 -6.59 10.77
CA PHE A 96 9.55 -5.15 10.71
C PHE A 96 8.51 -4.74 11.77
N TRP A 97 7.33 -5.37 11.77
CA TRP A 97 6.27 -5.04 12.75
C TRP A 97 6.66 -5.30 14.20
N ARG A 98 7.42 -6.38 14.45
CA ARG A 98 7.95 -6.65 15.80
C ARG A 98 8.88 -5.53 16.28
N GLU A 99 9.77 -5.06 15.41
CA GLU A 99 10.73 -4.01 15.73
C GLU A 99 10.06 -2.63 15.85
N GLN A 100 9.02 -2.36 15.05
CA GLN A 100 8.23 -1.12 15.10
C GLN A 100 7.47 -0.95 16.43
N HIS A 101 6.90 -2.02 16.98
CA HIS A 101 6.25 -1.98 18.30
C HIS A 101 7.23 -1.98 19.48
N HIS A 102 8.50 -2.35 19.26
CA HIS A 102 9.55 -2.31 20.26
C HIS A 102 10.47 -1.10 20.04
N SER A 103 10.00 0.09 20.44
CA SER A 103 10.75 1.35 20.33
C SER A 103 12.18 1.22 20.89
N SER A 104 13.13 1.02 19.99
CA SER A 104 14.55 0.80 20.27
C SER A 104 15.35 1.07 19.02
N SER A 105 15.62 2.36 18.79
CA SER A 105 16.64 2.91 17.89
C SER A 105 16.86 2.15 16.57
N LEU A 106 16.25 2.66 15.50
CA LEU A 106 16.93 2.66 14.21
C LEU A 106 18.32 3.29 14.44
N ASP A 107 19.38 2.65 13.98
CA ASP A 107 20.69 3.27 13.95
C ASP A 107 20.66 4.43 12.96
N GLU A 108 21.34 5.54 13.26
CA GLU A 108 21.36 6.75 12.41
C GLU A 108 22.04 6.51 11.03
N SER A 109 22.35 5.25 10.71
CA SER A 109 22.89 4.78 9.44
C SER A 109 21.88 3.92 8.66
N GLY A 110 21.00 3.15 9.30
CA GLY A 110 19.89 2.36 8.71
C GLY A 110 20.26 1.28 7.66
N GLN A 111 21.48 1.32 7.14
CA GLN A 111 21.86 0.66 5.91
C GLN A 111 22.60 -0.63 6.24
N PHE A 112 21.86 -1.74 6.26
CA PHE A 112 22.47 -3.05 6.17
C PHE A 112 23.39 -3.07 4.95
N ILE A 113 24.66 -3.47 5.11
CA ILE A 113 25.62 -3.65 4.00
C ILE A 113 25.82 -5.14 3.79
N CYS A 114 25.61 -5.64 2.57
CA CYS A 114 25.90 -7.03 2.25
C CYS A 114 27.41 -7.19 1.99
N LYS A 115 28.03 -8.23 2.55
CA LYS A 115 29.46 -8.54 2.39
C LYS A 115 29.73 -9.64 1.35
N CYS A 116 28.76 -9.92 0.48
CA CYS A 116 28.90 -10.95 -0.54
C CYS A 116 29.87 -10.51 -1.65
N SER A 117 30.46 -11.48 -2.36
CA SER A 117 31.32 -11.20 -3.51
C SER A 117 30.56 -11.20 -4.84
N SER A 118 29.22 -11.17 -4.81
CA SER A 118 28.38 -11.10 -6.01
C SER A 118 28.35 -9.69 -6.60
N ARG A 119 27.55 -9.47 -7.66
CA ARG A 119 27.37 -8.12 -8.22
C ARG A 119 26.35 -7.35 -7.38
N HIS A 120 26.73 -6.13 -7.01
CA HIS A 120 25.89 -5.17 -6.34
C HIS A 120 25.37 -4.14 -7.35
N HIS A 121 24.10 -3.77 -7.19
CA HIS A 121 23.40 -2.82 -8.04
C HIS A 121 22.68 -1.80 -7.16
N THR A 122 23.09 -0.54 -7.25
CA THR A 122 22.34 0.57 -6.65
C THR A 122 21.01 0.74 -7.38
N LEU A 123 19.91 0.75 -6.63
CA LEU A 123 18.56 0.96 -7.15
C LEU A 123 17.89 2.08 -6.34
N GLU A 124 17.52 3.16 -7.03
CA GLU A 124 16.73 4.25 -6.47
C GLU A 124 15.24 3.93 -6.65
N VAL A 125 14.45 4.05 -5.58
CA VAL A 125 13.03 3.72 -5.54
C VAL A 125 12.27 4.89 -4.92
N THR A 126 11.33 5.48 -5.66
CA THR A 126 10.46 6.51 -5.09
C THR A 126 9.41 5.87 -4.17
N SER A 127 9.47 6.21 -2.90
CA SER A 127 8.60 5.71 -1.84
C SER A 127 7.51 6.73 -1.49
N ILE A 128 6.26 6.27 -1.47
CA ILE A 128 5.09 7.10 -1.17
C ILE A 128 4.60 6.81 0.26
N HIS A 129 4.52 7.87 1.06
CA HIS A 129 3.81 7.90 2.34
C HIS A 129 2.46 8.61 2.19
N MET A 130 1.66 8.65 3.25
CA MET A 130 0.43 9.44 3.28
C MET A 130 0.70 10.95 3.14
N GLU A 131 1.77 11.43 3.78
CA GLU A 131 2.04 12.86 3.96
C GLU A 131 3.17 13.41 3.08
N TRP A 132 4.12 12.57 2.67
CA TRP A 132 5.29 12.95 1.86
C TRP A 132 5.71 11.87 0.86
N ILE A 133 6.71 12.22 0.03
CA ILE A 133 7.40 11.31 -0.88
C ILE A 133 8.90 11.44 -0.62
N GLU A 134 9.62 10.33 -0.63
CA GLU A 134 11.08 10.28 -0.53
C GLU A 134 11.66 9.23 -1.49
N ASP A 135 12.95 9.34 -1.83
CA ASP A 135 13.64 8.33 -2.64
C ASP A 135 14.53 7.46 -1.74
N VAL A 136 14.32 6.15 -1.80
CA VAL A 136 15.07 5.15 -1.04
C VAL A 136 16.13 4.51 -1.93
N VAL A 137 17.38 4.49 -1.46
CA VAL A 137 18.53 3.93 -2.19
C VAL A 137 18.88 2.54 -1.67
N LEU A 138 18.68 1.52 -2.51
CA LEU A 138 18.92 0.12 -2.18
C LEU A 138 20.25 -0.39 -2.75
N ASP A 139 20.89 -1.29 -2.04
CA ASP A 139 22.09 -2.03 -2.48
C ASP A 139 21.69 -3.47 -2.81
N VAL A 140 21.28 -3.71 -4.06
CA VAL A 140 20.65 -4.96 -4.51
C VAL A 140 21.70 -5.96 -4.97
N CYS A 141 21.65 -7.18 -4.44
CA CYS A 141 22.54 -8.28 -4.80
C CYS A 141 21.79 -9.63 -4.74
N GLU A 142 22.43 -10.72 -5.15
CA GLU A 142 21.82 -12.06 -5.13
C GLU A 142 21.38 -12.50 -3.72
N CYS A 143 22.08 -12.05 -2.68
CA CYS A 143 21.74 -12.32 -1.29
C CYS A 143 20.62 -11.43 -0.73
N ARG A 144 20.29 -10.31 -1.41
CA ARG A 144 19.26 -9.34 -0.96
C ARG A 144 18.53 -8.72 -2.14
N SER A 145 17.37 -9.27 -2.46
CA SER A 145 16.47 -8.69 -3.46
C SER A 145 15.93 -7.32 -3.02
N ALA A 146 15.55 -6.47 -3.98
CA ALA A 146 14.93 -5.17 -3.69
C ALA A 146 13.64 -5.27 -2.85
N PRO A 147 12.71 -6.21 -3.10
CA PRO A 147 11.53 -6.42 -2.24
C PRO A 147 11.84 -6.61 -0.76
N VAL A 148 12.84 -7.44 -0.44
CA VAL A 148 13.21 -7.74 0.96
C VAL A 148 13.77 -6.51 1.65
N GLN A 149 14.61 -5.74 0.96
CA GLN A 149 15.17 -4.49 1.51
C GLN A 149 14.10 -3.42 1.72
N LEU A 150 13.15 -3.29 0.77
CA LEU A 150 12.03 -2.35 0.92
C LEU A 150 11.17 -2.67 2.15
N VAL A 151 10.79 -3.94 2.35
CA VAL A 151 9.99 -4.33 3.53
C VAL A 151 10.77 -4.11 4.83
N GLN A 152 12.08 -4.34 4.84
CA GLN A 152 12.95 -4.01 5.99
C GLN A 152 13.00 -2.49 6.28
N CYS A 153 12.82 -1.65 5.26
CA CYS A 153 12.74 -0.20 5.37
C CYS A 153 11.30 0.33 5.58
N GLY A 154 10.28 -0.52 5.74
CA GLY A 154 8.90 -0.09 5.92
C GLY A 154 8.10 0.15 4.65
N PHE A 155 8.52 -0.40 3.50
CA PHE A 155 7.87 -0.20 2.20
C PHE A 155 7.49 -1.51 1.49
N PHE A 156 6.35 -1.52 0.83
CA PHE A 156 5.96 -2.58 -0.09
C PHE A 156 6.27 -2.20 -1.55
N PRO A 157 6.96 -3.05 -2.33
CA PRO A 157 7.32 -2.74 -3.71
C PRO A 157 6.12 -2.73 -4.66
N CYS A 158 6.12 -1.79 -5.63
CA CYS A 158 5.06 -1.73 -6.65
C CYS A 158 5.26 -2.72 -7.81
N THR A 159 6.43 -3.35 -7.92
CA THR A 159 6.71 -4.44 -8.88
C THR A 159 7.65 -5.50 -8.27
N PRO A 160 7.61 -6.77 -8.73
CA PRO A 160 8.19 -7.89 -7.98
C PRO A 160 9.71 -8.03 -8.01
N VAL A 161 10.44 -7.35 -8.90
CA VAL A 161 11.90 -7.60 -9.07
C VAL A 161 12.71 -6.31 -9.07
N TRP A 162 12.33 -5.35 -9.92
CA TRP A 162 12.97 -4.05 -10.06
C TRP A 162 11.94 -2.94 -9.84
N PRO A 163 11.50 -2.71 -8.59
CA PRO A 163 10.57 -1.64 -8.26
C PRO A 163 11.23 -0.28 -8.53
N THR A 164 10.53 0.59 -9.26
CA THR A 164 10.82 2.02 -9.35
C THR A 164 9.95 2.85 -8.41
N LEU A 165 8.95 2.20 -7.80
CA LEU A 165 8.01 2.78 -6.86
C LEU A 165 7.78 1.79 -5.70
N ALA A 166 7.59 2.32 -4.50
CA ALA A 166 7.11 1.58 -3.34
C ALA A 166 6.08 2.42 -2.55
N VAL A 167 5.32 1.78 -1.67
CA VAL A 167 4.31 2.41 -0.82
C VAL A 167 4.58 2.02 0.63
N SER A 168 4.45 2.95 1.58
CA SER A 168 4.63 2.68 3.02
C SER A 168 3.72 1.54 3.51
N LEU A 169 4.26 0.67 4.38
CA LEU A 169 3.50 -0.42 5.00
C LEU A 169 2.40 0.12 5.92
N ASP A 170 2.69 1.13 6.75
CA ASP A 170 1.68 1.81 7.60
C ASP A 170 0.52 2.36 6.76
N MET A 171 0.84 2.90 5.58
CA MET A 171 -0.17 3.40 4.64
C MET A 171 -1.06 2.26 4.11
N LEU A 172 -0.48 1.09 3.80
CA LEU A 172 -1.22 -0.05 3.28
C LEU A 172 -2.03 -0.78 4.36
N GLU A 173 -1.52 -0.84 5.59
CA GLU A 173 -2.26 -1.31 6.76
C GLU A 173 -3.51 -0.46 6.99
N PHE A 174 -3.35 0.87 7.10
CA PHE A 174 -4.47 1.79 7.29
C PHE A 174 -5.54 1.68 6.20
N ILE A 175 -5.14 1.56 4.93
CA ILE A 175 -6.10 1.48 3.80
C ILE A 175 -6.79 0.10 3.77
N SER A 176 -6.08 -0.96 4.12
CA SER A 176 -6.65 -2.31 4.22
C SER A 176 -7.73 -2.34 5.31
N GLU A 177 -7.42 -1.81 6.50
CA GLU A 177 -8.39 -1.71 7.60
C GLU A 177 -9.55 -0.78 7.25
N LEU A 178 -9.30 0.39 6.64
CA LEU A 178 -10.36 1.30 6.18
C LEU A 178 -11.36 0.59 5.26
N PHE A 179 -10.88 -0.24 4.32
CA PHE A 179 -11.73 -0.98 3.38
C PHE A 179 -12.45 -2.20 4.01
N CYS A 180 -12.18 -2.55 5.26
CA CYS A 180 -13.06 -3.43 6.06
C CYS A 180 -14.33 -2.69 6.53
N HIS A 181 -14.27 -1.37 6.71
CA HIS A 181 -15.38 -0.55 7.24
C HIS A 181 -16.14 0.27 6.19
N ILE A 182 -15.54 0.50 5.01
CA ILE A 182 -16.19 1.19 3.88
C ILE A 182 -16.01 0.41 2.57
N ALA A 183 -16.90 0.65 1.60
CA ALA A 183 -16.77 0.07 0.27
C ALA A 183 -15.42 0.47 -0.38
N PRO A 184 -14.62 -0.48 -0.90
CA PRO A 184 -13.34 -0.18 -1.53
C PRO A 184 -13.45 0.84 -2.66
N ASN A 185 -12.57 1.84 -2.63
CA ASN A 185 -12.51 2.91 -3.62
C ASN A 185 -11.07 3.38 -3.84
N GLU A 186 -10.25 2.50 -4.41
CA GLU A 186 -8.82 2.72 -4.66
C GLU A 186 -8.62 3.97 -5.54
N ARG A 187 -9.47 4.16 -6.55
CA ARG A 187 -9.42 5.35 -7.44
C ARG A 187 -9.70 6.64 -6.68
N GLY A 188 -10.72 6.68 -5.83
CA GLY A 188 -11.05 7.83 -4.99
C GLY A 188 -9.95 8.13 -3.98
N TRP A 189 -9.38 7.08 -3.37
CA TRP A 189 -8.24 7.19 -2.47
C TRP A 189 -7.01 7.77 -3.17
N VAL A 190 -6.57 7.15 -4.26
CA VAL A 190 -5.39 7.58 -5.02
C VAL A 190 -5.55 8.99 -5.59
N ALA A 191 -6.73 9.34 -6.11
CA ALA A 191 -7.01 10.70 -6.58
C ALA A 191 -6.92 11.75 -5.44
N THR A 192 -7.40 11.38 -4.25
CA THR A 192 -7.32 12.23 -3.05
C THR A 192 -5.88 12.40 -2.59
N LEU A 193 -5.13 11.32 -2.44
CA LEU A 193 -3.72 11.33 -2.06
C LEU A 193 -2.86 12.11 -3.07
N THR A 194 -3.04 11.86 -4.37
CA THR A 194 -2.31 12.57 -5.43
C THR A 194 -2.59 14.08 -5.39
N LYS A 195 -3.84 14.47 -5.11
CA LYS A 195 -4.22 15.89 -4.95
C LYS A 195 -3.61 16.49 -3.68
N TYR A 196 -3.64 15.76 -2.57
CA TYR A 196 -3.05 16.18 -1.29
C TYR A 196 -1.54 16.39 -1.41
N LEU A 197 -0.80 15.37 -1.85
CA LEU A 197 0.65 15.43 -2.06
C LEU A 197 1.02 16.59 -3.00
N LYS A 198 0.26 16.80 -4.07
CA LYS A 198 0.43 17.95 -4.99
C LYS A 198 0.22 19.30 -4.32
N THR A 199 -0.76 19.45 -3.41
CA THR A 199 -0.94 20.69 -2.63
C THR A 199 0.18 20.92 -1.62
N HIS A 200 0.87 19.86 -1.18
CA HIS A 200 2.04 19.91 -0.32
C HIS A 200 3.38 20.02 -1.09
N GLY A 201 3.33 20.21 -2.41
CA GLY A 201 4.51 20.44 -3.27
C GLY A 201 5.08 19.19 -3.95
N TYR A 202 4.62 18.00 -3.59
CA TYR A 202 5.06 16.74 -4.19
C TYR A 202 4.35 16.47 -5.52
N CYS A 203 5.08 16.51 -6.63
CA CYS A 203 4.57 16.19 -7.96
C CYS A 203 5.28 14.96 -8.52
N PHE A 204 4.59 13.82 -8.61
CA PHE A 204 5.07 12.62 -9.27
C PHE A 204 4.27 12.35 -10.54
N ALA A 205 4.96 12.09 -11.65
CA ALA A 205 4.40 12.11 -13.02
C ALA A 205 3.64 10.83 -13.39
N MET A 206 2.73 10.36 -12.53
CA MET A 206 2.28 8.97 -12.53
C MET A 206 0.78 8.73 -12.73
N GLY A 207 -0.04 9.78 -12.94
CA GLY A 207 -1.40 9.74 -13.52
C GLY A 207 -2.26 8.50 -13.20
N ASP A 208 -2.88 7.91 -14.23
CA ASP A 208 -3.66 6.66 -14.09
C ASP A 208 -2.79 5.43 -13.78
N SER A 209 -1.48 5.49 -14.09
CA SER A 209 -0.54 4.40 -13.78
C SER A 209 -0.38 4.17 -12.28
N PHE A 210 -0.44 5.22 -11.44
CA PHE A 210 -0.38 5.04 -9.99
C PHE A 210 -1.68 4.44 -9.44
N CYS A 211 -2.86 4.81 -9.97
CA CYS A 211 -4.12 4.13 -9.63
C CYS A 211 -4.03 2.62 -9.86
N HIS A 212 -3.45 2.20 -10.99
CA HIS A 212 -3.27 0.77 -11.28
C HIS A 212 -2.18 0.12 -10.42
N CYS A 213 -1.05 0.81 -10.20
CA CYS A 213 0.05 0.30 -9.37
C CYS A 213 -0.41 0.11 -7.91
N PHE A 214 -1.10 1.09 -7.34
CA PHE A 214 -1.65 1.05 -5.99
C PHE A 214 -2.66 -0.08 -5.79
N ALA A 215 -3.60 -0.26 -6.73
CA ALA A 215 -4.56 -1.38 -6.66
C ALA A 215 -3.87 -2.76 -6.70
N ASN A 216 -2.83 -2.91 -7.52
CA ASN A 216 -2.04 -4.15 -7.56
C ASN A 216 -1.22 -4.34 -6.26
N VAL A 217 -0.63 -3.27 -5.70
CA VAL A 217 0.11 -3.30 -4.44
C VAL A 217 -0.80 -3.71 -3.29
N LEU A 218 -1.96 -3.09 -3.15
CA LEU A 218 -2.89 -3.39 -2.07
C LEU A 218 -3.32 -4.86 -2.09
N ALA A 219 -3.61 -5.41 -3.26
CA ALA A 219 -3.93 -6.83 -3.42
C ALA A 219 -2.75 -7.76 -3.05
N HIS A 220 -1.52 -7.41 -3.41
CA HIS A 220 -0.33 -8.20 -3.04
C HIS A 220 0.08 -8.03 -1.58
N TYR A 221 -0.19 -6.88 -0.98
CA TYR A 221 -0.04 -6.63 0.46
C TYR A 221 -1.02 -7.50 1.26
N GLN A 222 -2.30 -7.49 0.89
CA GLN A 222 -3.33 -8.34 1.51
C GLN A 222 -2.97 -9.84 1.42
N GLN A 223 -2.46 -10.29 0.27
CA GLN A 223 -1.92 -11.65 0.10
C GLN A 223 -0.71 -11.94 1.01
N LEU A 224 0.16 -10.95 1.27
CA LEU A 224 1.26 -11.12 2.23
C LEU A 224 0.74 -11.27 3.65
N VAL A 225 -0.26 -10.48 4.05
CA VAL A 225 -0.90 -10.58 5.37
C VAL A 225 -1.51 -11.96 5.57
N GLU A 226 -2.31 -12.46 4.61
CA GLU A 226 -2.89 -13.82 4.64
C GLU A 226 -1.80 -14.92 4.78
N LEU A 227 -0.68 -14.78 4.07
CA LEU A 227 0.46 -15.72 4.15
C LEU A 227 1.20 -15.63 5.49
N VAL A 228 1.28 -14.44 6.09
CA VAL A 228 1.88 -14.19 7.40
C VAL A 228 1.01 -14.78 8.50
N ASP A 229 -0.30 -14.54 8.48
CA ASP A 229 -1.25 -15.09 9.46
C ASP A 229 -1.23 -16.63 9.44
N ALA A 230 -1.28 -17.22 8.25
CA ALA A 230 -1.15 -18.66 8.08
C ALA A 230 0.23 -19.22 8.50
N GLU A 231 1.27 -18.40 8.63
CA GLU A 231 2.56 -18.80 9.19
C GLU A 231 2.60 -18.65 10.71
N VAL A 232 1.94 -17.62 11.28
CA VAL A 232 1.76 -17.49 12.74
C VAL A 232 0.97 -18.67 13.29
N GLU A 233 -0.13 -19.06 12.64
CA GLU A 233 -0.98 -20.19 13.08
C GLU A 233 -0.17 -21.49 13.20
N LYS A 234 0.66 -21.81 12.19
CA LYS A 234 1.57 -22.97 12.24
C LYS A 234 2.54 -22.89 13.42
N LEU A 235 3.08 -21.72 13.74
CA LEU A 235 4.04 -21.56 14.84
C LEU A 235 3.38 -21.75 16.22
N VAL A 236 2.08 -21.46 16.36
CA VAL A 236 1.30 -21.69 17.59
C VAL A 236 0.91 -23.16 17.73
N ASP A 237 0.50 -23.83 16.65
CA ASP A 237 0.08 -25.24 16.68
C ASP A 237 1.23 -26.23 17.00
N HIS A 238 2.48 -25.81 16.87
CA HIS A 238 3.68 -26.63 17.12
C HIS A 238 4.41 -26.28 18.44
N SER A 239 3.81 -25.45 19.31
CA SER A 239 4.38 -25.00 20.59
C SER A 239 3.65 -25.55 21.82
#